data_AF-A0AA41NB69-F1
#
_entry.id   AF-A0AA41NB69-F1
#
_cell.length_a   1.000
_cell.length_b   1.000
_cell.length_c   1.000
_cell.angle_alpha   90.00
_cell.angle_beta   90.00
_cell.angle_gamma   90.00
#
_symmetry.space_group_name_H-M   'P 1'
#
loop_
_entity.id
_entity.type
_entity.pdbx_description
1 polymer ?
#
loop_
_entity_poly.entity_id
_entity_poly.type
_entity_poly.pdbx_seq_one_letter_code
_entity_poly.pdbx_strand_id
1 'polypeptide(L)'
;MAMFESQGEDELTPFDMSIQCIQSVYASKIISSDRDLLAVVFYGTKKDKNSVNFKNIYVLQELDNPGAKRMLELDQFKGQQGKKHFQDLIGHGSDYSLSEVLWVCANLFSNVQFKMSHKRIMLFTNEDNPHGNDSSKASRARTKASDLRDTGIFLDLMHLKKCGGFDISLFYRDIISIAEDEDLGVHFEESSKLEDLLRKVRAKETRKRVLSRLKFKLNKDIAFTVGIYNLVQKAHKPFPMRLYRETNEPVKTKTRTFNVNTGSLLLPSDTKRSQTYGSRQIVLEKEETEELKRFDEPGLILLGFKPLLMLKKHHYLRPSLFVYPEESLVNGSSTLFSALLEKCLEKAVIAVCRYTPRKNIPPYFVALVPQEEELDDQKIQVTPPGFQLVFLPYADDKRKVPFTEKVMANPEQIDKMKAIVQKLRFKYRSDSFENPVLQQHFRNLEALALDLMEPEQAVDLTLPKVEAMNKRLGSLVDEFKELVYPPDYNPECKVSKRKQDDGGSGSKRLKVEVSEEELKAHIAKGTLGKLTVPMLKEACRVYGLKGGLKKQELLATLTEHFQKD
;
A
#
# COMPACT_ATOMS: atom_id res chain seq x y z
N MET A 1 -13.11 37.25 9.22
CA MET A 1 -13.45 37.40 7.78
C MET A 1 -12.54 36.53 6.89
N ALA A 2 -11.25 36.41 7.22
CA ALA A 2 -10.24 35.73 6.41
C ALA A 2 -10.55 34.28 5.96
N MET A 3 -11.25 33.45 6.73
CA MET A 3 -11.54 32.04 6.33
C MET A 3 -12.46 31.92 5.11
N PHE A 4 -13.25 32.95 4.84
CA PHE A 4 -14.24 32.97 3.76
C PHE A 4 -13.75 33.72 2.51
N GLU A 5 -12.55 34.31 2.56
CA GLU A 5 -11.99 35.08 1.46
C GLU A 5 -11.09 34.17 0.61
N SER A 6 -11.26 34.21 -0.70
CA SER A 6 -10.34 33.54 -1.63
C SER A 6 -9.12 34.45 -1.85
N GLN A 7 -7.94 33.84 -1.88
CA GLN A 7 -6.67 34.56 -2.08
C GLN A 7 -6.18 34.50 -3.55
N GLY A 8 -7.03 33.99 -4.45
CA GLY A 8 -6.82 33.89 -5.90
C GLY A 8 -8.13 33.60 -6.64
N GLU A 9 -8.15 33.80 -7.97
CA GLU A 9 -9.38 33.66 -8.80
C GLU A 9 -9.85 32.19 -8.95
N ASP A 10 -8.93 31.22 -8.88
CA ASP A 10 -9.23 29.78 -9.08
C ASP A 10 -9.07 28.92 -7.80
N GLU A 11 -8.71 29.52 -6.66
CA GLU A 11 -8.51 28.77 -5.40
C GLU A 11 -9.77 28.80 -4.51
N LEU A 12 -10.13 27.63 -3.97
CA LEU A 12 -11.22 27.49 -3.02
C LEU A 12 -10.92 28.30 -1.75
N THR A 13 -11.97 28.84 -1.12
CA THR A 13 -11.81 29.52 0.16
C THR A 13 -11.27 28.57 1.24
N PRO A 14 -10.48 29.04 2.22
CA PRO A 14 -9.99 28.20 3.33
C PRO A 14 -11.10 27.41 4.05
N PHE A 15 -12.28 28.02 4.20
CA PHE A 15 -13.47 27.36 4.75
C PHE A 15 -13.94 26.19 3.88
N ASP A 16 -14.12 26.40 2.57
CA ASP A 16 -14.57 25.36 1.64
C ASP A 16 -13.55 24.22 1.53
N MET A 17 -12.25 24.55 1.51
CA MET A 17 -11.18 23.53 1.59
C MET A 17 -11.30 22.67 2.86
N SER A 18 -11.61 23.29 4.00
CA SER A 18 -11.76 22.59 5.28
C SER A 18 -12.97 21.65 5.25
N ILE A 19 -14.13 22.11 4.76
CA ILE A 19 -15.34 21.30 4.66
C ILE A 19 -15.12 20.09 3.74
N GLN A 20 -14.56 20.29 2.55
CA GLN A 20 -14.30 19.18 1.61
C GLN A 20 -13.25 18.20 2.15
N CYS A 21 -12.27 18.69 2.90
CA CYS A 21 -11.30 17.86 3.59
C CYS A 21 -11.97 16.98 4.66
N ILE A 22 -12.83 17.57 5.49
CA ILE A 22 -13.59 16.85 6.53
C ILE A 22 -14.50 15.79 5.89
N GLN A 23 -15.24 16.13 4.83
CA GLN A 23 -16.06 15.16 4.08
C GLN A 23 -15.22 13.98 3.56
N SER A 24 -14.03 14.26 3.04
CA SER A 24 -13.12 13.22 2.54
C SER A 24 -12.62 12.30 3.65
N VAL A 25 -12.41 12.83 4.86
CA VAL A 25 -12.08 12.02 6.05
C VAL A 25 -13.27 11.16 6.45
N TYR A 26 -14.50 11.71 6.48
CA TYR A 26 -15.72 10.94 6.75
C TYR A 26 -15.87 9.77 5.77
N ALA A 27 -15.73 10.03 4.47
CA ALA A 27 -15.78 9.00 3.44
C ALA A 27 -14.68 7.95 3.64
N SER A 28 -13.44 8.38 3.92
CA SER A 28 -12.30 7.49 4.16
C SER A 28 -12.51 6.60 5.40
N LYS A 29 -13.12 7.13 6.47
CA LYS A 29 -13.46 6.36 7.68
C LYS A 29 -14.57 5.35 7.43
N ILE A 30 -15.60 5.67 6.65
CA ILE A 30 -16.63 4.69 6.24
C ILE A 30 -16.01 3.57 5.39
N ILE A 31 -15.03 3.88 4.56
CA ILE A 31 -14.36 2.87 3.72
C ILE A 31 -13.42 1.97 4.55
N SER A 32 -12.72 2.53 5.54
CA SER A 32 -11.57 1.89 6.17
C SER A 32 -11.76 1.50 7.64
N SER A 33 -12.62 2.18 8.42
CA SER A 33 -12.75 2.04 9.87
C SER A 33 -14.05 2.64 10.44
N ASP A 34 -15.11 1.84 10.53
CA ASP A 34 -16.44 2.24 11.07
C ASP A 34 -16.50 2.51 12.59
N ARG A 35 -15.38 2.43 13.31
CA ARG A 35 -15.35 2.52 14.78
C ARG A 35 -14.76 3.82 15.32
N ASP A 36 -14.23 4.66 14.45
CA ASP A 36 -13.71 5.96 14.85
C ASP A 36 -14.87 6.94 15.00
N LEU A 37 -14.87 7.68 16.10
CA LEU A 37 -15.88 8.70 16.39
C LEU A 37 -15.40 10.05 15.85
N LEU A 38 -16.24 10.72 15.08
CA LEU A 38 -15.96 12.02 14.49
C LEU A 38 -16.94 13.07 15.04
N ALA A 39 -16.43 14.30 15.20
CA ALA A 39 -17.20 15.46 15.62
C ALA A 39 -16.80 16.66 14.77
N VAL A 40 -17.75 17.60 14.62
CA VAL A 40 -17.54 18.84 13.87
C VAL A 40 -17.98 20.01 14.73
N VAL A 41 -17.03 20.90 15.03
CA VAL A 41 -17.23 22.08 15.87
C VAL A 41 -16.73 23.30 15.12
N PHE A 42 -17.56 24.34 15.07
CA PHE A 42 -17.21 25.65 14.54
C PHE A 42 -17.04 26.64 15.69
N TYR A 43 -16.13 27.59 15.51
CA TYR A 43 -15.90 28.70 16.45
C TYR A 43 -15.86 30.03 15.68
N GLY A 44 -16.07 31.14 16.39
CA GLY A 44 -16.24 32.44 15.74
C GLY A 44 -17.56 32.53 14.97
N THR A 45 -18.60 31.87 15.45
CA THR A 45 -19.94 31.86 14.87
C THR A 45 -20.83 32.91 15.52
N LYS A 46 -21.90 33.36 14.85
CA LYS A 46 -22.87 34.30 15.47
C LYS A 46 -23.81 33.57 16.42
N LYS A 47 -24.26 32.37 16.04
CA LYS A 47 -25.03 31.46 16.91
C LYS A 47 -24.10 30.56 17.70
N ASP A 48 -24.53 30.18 18.89
CA ASP A 48 -23.91 29.19 19.75
C ASP A 48 -24.81 27.97 19.94
N LYS A 49 -24.17 26.81 20.07
CA LYS A 49 -24.81 25.52 20.38
C LYS A 49 -23.76 24.63 21.04
N ASN A 50 -23.75 24.59 22.37
CA ASN A 50 -22.85 23.74 23.16
C ASN A 50 -23.45 23.50 24.56
N SER A 51 -22.92 22.52 25.30
CA SER A 51 -23.49 22.06 26.58
C SER A 51 -23.48 23.10 27.71
N VAL A 52 -22.64 24.14 27.60
CA VAL A 52 -22.42 25.15 28.65
C VAL A 52 -22.80 26.56 28.20
N ASN A 53 -23.43 26.69 27.03
CA ASN A 53 -23.82 27.96 26.41
C ASN A 53 -22.68 28.99 26.31
N PHE A 54 -21.45 28.55 26.03
CA PHE A 54 -20.36 29.47 25.67
C PHE A 54 -20.68 30.16 24.34
N LYS A 55 -20.41 31.45 24.28
CA LYS A 55 -20.76 32.27 23.11
C LYS A 55 -19.88 31.92 21.92
N ASN A 56 -20.43 32.08 20.71
CA ASN A 56 -19.69 31.98 19.45
C ASN A 56 -19.06 30.60 19.15
N ILE A 57 -19.58 29.53 19.77
CA ILE A 57 -19.15 28.14 19.56
C ILE A 57 -20.36 27.29 19.18
N TYR A 58 -20.31 26.67 18.01
CA TYR A 58 -21.38 25.86 17.46
C TYR A 58 -20.93 24.43 17.22
N VAL A 59 -21.44 23.49 18.01
CA VAL A 59 -21.26 22.05 17.81
C VAL A 59 -22.29 21.59 16.77
N LEU A 60 -21.84 21.38 15.54
CA LEU A 60 -22.68 20.85 14.46
C LEU A 60 -22.99 19.38 14.74
N GLN A 61 -21.93 18.58 14.90
CA GLN A 61 -22.00 17.13 15.12
C GLN A 61 -21.20 16.76 16.37
N GLU A 62 -21.85 16.08 17.31
CA GLU A 62 -21.19 15.47 18.46
C GLU A 62 -20.40 14.21 18.05
N LEU A 63 -19.52 13.73 18.95
CA LEU A 63 -18.70 12.54 18.72
C LEU A 63 -19.58 11.30 18.54
N ASP A 64 -19.63 10.79 17.32
CA ASP A 64 -20.33 9.55 16.96
C ASP A 64 -19.72 8.96 15.68
N ASN A 65 -20.17 7.78 15.29
CA ASN A 65 -19.72 7.14 14.06
C ASN A 65 -20.10 7.97 12.81
N PRO A 66 -19.27 7.95 11.76
CA PRO A 66 -19.61 8.59 10.49
C PRO A 66 -20.83 7.90 9.86
N GLY A 67 -21.67 8.66 9.18
CA GLY A 67 -22.86 8.14 8.52
C GLY A 67 -23.33 9.03 7.38
N ALA A 68 -24.17 8.49 6.50
CA ALA A 68 -24.59 9.17 5.28
C ALA A 68 -25.30 10.52 5.56
N LYS A 69 -26.17 10.58 6.58
CA LYS A 69 -26.86 11.82 6.98
C LYS A 69 -25.88 12.91 7.43
N ARG A 70 -24.83 12.53 8.16
CA ARG A 70 -23.78 13.45 8.63
C ARG A 70 -22.93 13.99 7.48
N MET A 71 -22.66 13.14 6.48
CA MET A 71 -21.99 13.58 5.25
C MET A 71 -22.86 14.53 4.44
N LEU A 72 -24.16 14.25 4.31
CA LEU A 72 -25.11 15.12 3.62
C LEU A 72 -25.24 16.48 4.30
N GLU A 73 -25.25 16.53 5.64
CA GLU A 73 -25.26 17.80 6.39
C GLU A 73 -24.01 18.64 6.11
N LEU A 74 -22.84 18.01 6.01
CA LEU A 74 -21.60 18.72 5.63
C LEU A 74 -21.62 19.19 4.17
N ASP A 75 -22.30 18.47 3.29
CA ASP A 75 -22.41 18.82 1.87
C ASP A 75 -23.22 20.09 1.63
N GLN A 76 -24.16 20.39 2.53
CA GLN A 76 -24.90 21.66 2.51
C GLN A 76 -24.01 22.89 2.69
N PHE A 77 -22.78 22.73 3.20
CA PHE A 77 -21.83 23.84 3.40
C PHE A 77 -20.75 23.94 2.31
N LYS A 78 -20.80 23.06 1.31
CA LYS A 78 -19.81 22.99 0.23
C LYS A 78 -20.02 24.08 -0.83
N GLY A 79 -18.92 24.65 -1.31
CA GLY A 79 -18.93 25.63 -2.40
C GLY A 79 -19.55 26.99 -2.04
N GLN A 80 -19.75 27.83 -3.05
CA GLN A 80 -20.24 29.20 -2.85
C GLN A 80 -21.68 29.28 -2.34
N GLN A 81 -22.54 28.34 -2.76
CA GLN A 81 -23.93 28.26 -2.28
C GLN A 81 -23.96 27.80 -0.82
N GLY A 82 -23.16 26.78 -0.46
CA GLY A 82 -23.07 26.31 0.90
C GLY A 82 -22.45 27.32 1.86
N LYS A 83 -21.52 28.16 1.38
CA LYS A 83 -21.01 29.30 2.15
C LYS A 83 -22.11 30.28 2.54
N LYS A 84 -23.01 30.65 1.61
CA LYS A 84 -24.16 31.52 1.93
C LYS A 84 -25.08 30.83 2.95
N HIS A 85 -25.36 29.55 2.72
CA HIS A 85 -26.19 28.76 3.63
C HIS A 85 -25.61 28.72 5.06
N PHE A 86 -24.29 28.55 5.22
CA PHE A 86 -23.61 28.61 6.51
C PHE A 86 -23.75 30.00 7.17
N GLN A 87 -23.58 31.07 6.40
CA GLN A 87 -23.71 32.44 6.88
C GLN A 87 -25.14 32.77 7.32
N ASP A 88 -26.15 32.25 6.63
CA ASP A 88 -27.56 32.45 6.98
C ASP A 88 -27.97 31.60 8.19
N LEU A 89 -27.53 30.35 8.26
CA LEU A 89 -27.92 29.40 9.29
C LEU A 89 -27.21 29.65 10.63
N ILE A 90 -25.89 29.84 10.61
CA ILE A 90 -25.04 29.92 11.80
C ILE A 90 -24.49 31.34 11.98
N GLY A 91 -24.15 31.99 10.87
CA GLY A 91 -23.48 33.29 10.85
C GLY A 91 -22.03 33.21 11.31
N HIS A 92 -21.25 34.22 10.92
CA HIS A 92 -19.88 34.39 11.39
C HIS A 92 -19.82 35.60 12.33
N GLY A 93 -19.07 35.46 13.42
CA GLY A 93 -18.88 36.46 14.47
C GLY A 93 -17.40 36.75 14.67
N SER A 94 -17.08 37.97 15.12
CA SER A 94 -15.69 38.45 15.21
C SER A 94 -14.99 38.11 16.53
N ASP A 95 -15.73 37.89 17.62
CA ASP A 95 -15.14 37.64 18.94
C ASP A 95 -15.33 36.18 19.37
N TYR A 96 -14.26 35.58 19.87
CA TYR A 96 -14.24 34.23 20.43
C TYR A 96 -13.08 34.10 21.43
N SER A 97 -13.12 33.07 22.27
CA SER A 97 -12.04 32.74 23.20
C SER A 97 -11.58 31.31 22.92
N LEU A 98 -10.33 31.11 22.49
CA LEU A 98 -9.83 29.76 22.21
C LEU A 98 -9.83 28.87 23.45
N SER A 99 -9.67 29.44 24.64
CA SER A 99 -9.77 28.68 25.89
C SER A 99 -11.16 28.03 26.07
N GLU A 100 -12.23 28.74 25.71
CA GLU A 100 -13.61 28.22 25.75
C GLU A 100 -13.84 27.17 24.65
N VAL A 101 -13.32 27.41 23.44
CA VAL A 101 -13.38 26.45 22.31
C VAL A 101 -12.73 25.12 22.71
N LEU A 102 -11.51 25.18 23.24
CA LEU A 102 -10.76 24.01 23.68
C LEU A 102 -11.46 23.28 24.83
N TRP A 103 -12.13 24.03 25.72
CA TRP A 103 -12.94 23.45 26.78
C TRP A 103 -14.14 22.66 26.22
N VAL A 104 -14.88 23.23 25.26
CA VAL A 104 -16.02 22.54 24.61
C VAL A 104 -15.55 21.26 23.93
N CYS A 105 -14.44 21.32 23.19
CA CYS A 105 -13.87 20.14 22.53
C CYS A 105 -13.43 19.07 23.55
N ALA A 106 -12.83 19.46 24.68
CA ALA A 106 -12.52 18.53 25.77
C ALA A 106 -13.79 17.90 26.39
N ASN A 107 -14.85 18.68 26.54
CA ASN A 107 -16.10 18.19 27.09
C ASN A 107 -16.78 17.15 26.18
N LEU A 108 -16.66 17.30 24.85
CA LEU A 108 -17.14 16.30 23.90
C LEU A 108 -16.50 14.92 24.16
N PHE A 109 -15.20 14.87 24.43
CA PHE A 109 -14.52 13.61 24.79
C PHE A 109 -15.02 13.02 26.12
N SER A 110 -15.47 13.85 27.05
CA SER A 110 -15.93 13.39 28.37
C SER A 110 -17.33 12.79 28.31
N ASN A 111 -18.16 13.25 27.36
CA ASN A 111 -19.53 12.77 27.17
C ASN A 111 -19.62 11.42 26.43
N VAL A 112 -18.51 10.92 25.87
CA VAL A 112 -18.49 9.66 25.12
C VAL A 112 -18.59 8.48 26.08
N GLN A 113 -19.57 7.59 25.85
CA GLN A 113 -19.79 6.38 26.64
C GLN A 113 -18.81 5.23 26.30
N PHE A 114 -18.05 5.37 25.22
CA PHE A 114 -17.10 4.37 24.74
C PHE A 114 -15.68 4.62 25.25
N LYS A 115 -14.91 3.54 25.44
CA LYS A 115 -13.47 3.66 25.74
C LYS A 115 -12.71 4.12 24.50
N MET A 116 -12.16 5.33 24.56
CA MET A 116 -11.36 5.89 23.46
C MET A 116 -9.87 5.58 23.64
N SER A 117 -9.22 5.20 22.53
CA SER A 117 -7.78 4.92 22.50
C SER A 117 -6.93 6.18 22.28
N HIS A 118 -7.43 7.15 21.51
CA HIS A 118 -6.80 8.45 21.24
C HIS A 118 -7.87 9.52 21.31
N LYS A 119 -7.47 10.74 21.71
CA LYS A 119 -8.30 11.93 21.61
C LYS A 119 -7.51 12.96 20.78
N ARG A 120 -8.02 13.34 19.61
CA ARG A 120 -7.37 14.30 18.70
C ARG A 120 -8.30 15.45 18.40
N ILE A 121 -7.77 16.66 18.40
CA ILE A 121 -8.43 17.86 17.88
C ILE A 121 -7.60 18.35 16.69
N MET A 122 -8.21 18.42 15.52
CA MET A 122 -7.61 19.04 14.33
C MET A 122 -8.19 20.44 14.17
N LEU A 123 -7.34 21.45 14.30
CA LEU A 123 -7.73 22.86 14.20
C LEU A 123 -7.46 23.38 12.79
N PHE A 124 -8.52 23.75 12.06
CA PHE A 124 -8.43 24.36 10.74
C PHE A 124 -8.56 25.87 10.86
N THR A 125 -7.52 26.62 10.49
CA THR A 125 -7.54 28.09 10.60
C THR A 125 -6.52 28.75 9.69
N ASN A 126 -6.80 29.97 9.22
CA ASN A 126 -5.84 30.84 8.54
C ASN A 126 -5.46 32.07 9.38
N GLU A 127 -5.82 32.11 10.67
CA GLU A 127 -5.42 33.16 11.58
C GLU A 127 -4.29 32.66 12.48
N ASP A 128 -3.11 33.27 12.37
CA ASP A 128 -1.88 32.88 13.05
C ASP A 128 -1.76 33.48 14.46
N ASN A 129 -2.36 34.65 14.72
CA ASN A 129 -2.40 35.26 16.04
C ASN A 129 -3.82 35.70 16.48
N PRO A 130 -4.69 34.73 16.86
CA PRO A 130 -6.10 34.99 17.18
C PRO A 130 -6.36 36.00 18.30
N HIS A 131 -5.47 36.08 19.30
CA HIS A 131 -5.65 36.89 20.52
C HIS A 131 -4.53 37.91 20.70
N GLY A 132 -3.89 38.36 19.61
CA GLY A 132 -2.78 39.31 19.67
C GLY A 132 -3.12 40.64 20.35
N ASN A 133 -4.41 41.02 20.35
CA ASN A 133 -4.96 42.21 20.98
C ASN A 133 -5.41 42.00 22.44
N ASP A 134 -5.53 40.75 22.92
CA ASP A 134 -6.00 40.41 24.26
C ASP A 134 -5.09 39.37 24.92
N SER A 135 -4.12 39.88 25.70
CA SER A 135 -3.14 39.06 26.41
C SER A 135 -3.79 38.09 27.42
N SER A 136 -4.96 38.45 27.96
CA SER A 136 -5.66 37.61 28.93
C SER A 136 -6.26 36.37 28.27
N LYS A 137 -6.90 36.53 27.09
CA LYS A 137 -7.42 35.41 26.29
C LYS A 137 -6.29 34.53 25.77
N ALA A 138 -5.19 35.13 25.32
CA ALA A 138 -4.00 34.40 24.86
C ALA A 138 -3.41 33.49 25.96
N SER A 139 -3.21 34.04 27.17
CA SER A 139 -2.67 33.29 28.31
C SER A 139 -3.59 32.13 28.73
N ARG A 140 -4.91 32.38 28.79
CA ARG A 140 -5.90 31.33 29.10
C ARG A 140 -5.91 30.22 28.05
N ALA A 141 -5.78 30.57 26.77
CA ALA A 141 -5.74 29.58 25.69
C ALA A 141 -4.50 28.68 25.79
N ARG A 142 -3.31 29.25 26.06
CA ARG A 142 -2.07 28.47 26.27
C ARG A 142 -2.16 27.55 27.48
N THR A 143 -2.68 28.06 28.60
CA THR A 143 -2.91 27.27 29.82
C THR A 143 -3.84 26.10 29.51
N LYS A 144 -4.97 26.37 28.83
CA LYS A 144 -5.93 25.31 28.50
C LYS A 144 -5.36 24.28 27.53
N ALA A 145 -4.55 24.70 26.56
CA ALA A 145 -3.86 23.78 25.66
C ALA A 145 -2.88 22.87 26.41
N SER A 146 -2.21 23.37 27.46
CA SER A 146 -1.38 22.55 28.34
C SER A 146 -2.22 21.52 29.09
N ASP A 147 -3.35 21.92 29.69
CA ASP A 147 -4.26 20.99 30.38
C ASP A 147 -4.73 19.86 29.44
N LEU A 148 -4.97 20.18 28.16
CA LEU A 148 -5.37 19.18 27.16
C LEU A 148 -4.26 18.14 26.93
N ARG A 149 -3.00 18.58 26.82
CA ARG A 149 -1.85 17.69 26.67
C ARG A 149 -1.70 16.78 27.87
N ASP A 150 -1.82 17.32 29.08
CA ASP A 150 -1.75 16.55 30.32
C ASP A 150 -2.89 15.53 30.45
N THR A 151 -4.05 15.84 29.86
CA THR A 151 -5.20 14.93 29.75
C THR A 151 -5.03 13.86 28.65
N GLY A 152 -3.95 13.92 27.86
CA GLY A 152 -3.69 13.03 26.72
C GLY A 152 -4.53 13.34 25.48
N ILE A 153 -4.97 14.59 25.31
CA ILE A 153 -5.66 15.09 24.12
C ILE A 153 -4.64 15.81 23.24
N PHE A 154 -4.48 15.33 22.00
CA PHE A 154 -3.53 15.89 21.04
C PHE A 154 -4.20 16.96 20.19
N LEU A 155 -3.55 18.11 20.07
CA LEU A 155 -3.99 19.21 19.23
C LEU A 155 -3.04 19.36 18.04
N ASP A 156 -3.58 19.14 16.85
CA ASP A 156 -2.90 19.31 15.57
C ASP A 156 -3.41 20.54 14.83
N LEU A 157 -2.49 21.40 14.42
CA LEU A 157 -2.81 22.58 13.62
C LEU A 157 -2.78 22.23 12.13
N MET A 158 -3.88 22.52 11.44
CA MET A 158 -4.01 22.51 9.98
C MET A 158 -4.08 23.96 9.50
N HIS A 159 -2.93 24.64 9.48
CA HIS A 159 -2.87 26.05 9.11
C HIS A 159 -3.00 26.24 7.59
N LEU A 160 -3.87 27.17 7.23
CA LEU A 160 -4.24 27.49 5.86
C LEU A 160 -3.58 28.80 5.45
N LYS A 161 -3.37 28.97 4.14
CA LYS A 161 -2.72 30.15 3.56
C LYS A 161 -3.37 31.45 4.06
N LYS A 162 -2.53 32.43 4.45
CA LYS A 162 -2.90 33.80 4.83
C LYS A 162 -2.14 34.80 3.94
N CYS A 163 -2.74 35.96 3.66
CA CYS A 163 -2.01 37.05 3.00
C CYS A 163 -0.84 37.50 3.88
N GLY A 164 0.40 37.29 3.41
CA GLY A 164 1.62 37.56 4.19
C GLY A 164 2.26 36.32 4.83
N GLY A 165 1.66 35.13 4.65
CA GLY A 165 2.11 33.87 5.24
C GLY A 165 1.51 33.61 6.63
N PHE A 166 1.63 32.37 7.09
CA PHE A 166 1.19 31.93 8.42
C PHE A 166 2.39 31.69 9.35
N ASP A 167 2.55 32.52 10.38
CA ASP A 167 3.65 32.37 11.34
C ASP A 167 3.23 31.60 12.61
N ILE A 168 3.64 30.34 12.70
CA ILE A 168 3.36 29.44 13.83
C ILE A 168 4.00 29.96 15.14
N SER A 169 5.13 30.67 15.04
CA SER A 169 5.92 31.10 16.19
C SER A 169 5.22 32.14 17.07
N LEU A 170 4.25 32.87 16.50
CA LEU A 170 3.53 33.95 17.19
C LEU A 170 2.63 33.44 18.32
N PHE A 171 1.95 32.31 18.12
CA PHE A 171 0.92 31.85 19.05
C PHE A 171 0.83 30.33 19.16
N TYR A 172 0.74 29.61 18.04
CA TYR A 172 0.43 28.18 18.05
C TYR A 172 1.59 27.26 18.44
N ARG A 173 2.84 27.74 18.41
CA ARG A 173 4.02 27.00 18.87
C ARG A 173 3.82 26.40 20.28
N ASP A 174 3.21 27.14 21.19
CA ASP A 174 2.99 26.70 22.58
C ASP A 174 1.72 25.85 22.76
N ILE A 175 0.91 25.72 21.70
CA ILE A 175 -0.43 25.11 21.73
C ILE A 175 -0.41 23.71 21.11
N ILE A 176 0.27 23.56 19.97
CA ILE A 176 0.36 22.28 19.27
C ILE A 176 1.01 21.21 20.15
N SER A 177 0.54 19.98 20.00
CA SER A 177 1.12 18.83 20.70
C SER A 177 2.31 18.31 19.90
N ILE A 178 3.51 18.44 20.46
CA ILE A 178 4.72 17.85 19.89
C ILE A 178 4.83 16.44 20.48
N ALA A 179 4.89 15.42 19.63
CA ALA A 179 5.13 14.05 20.09
C ALA A 179 6.61 13.92 20.52
N GLU A 180 6.87 13.23 21.63
CA GLU A 180 8.23 13.01 22.16
C GLU A 180 9.14 12.22 21.20
N ASP A 181 8.55 11.50 20.22
CA ASP A 181 9.23 10.66 19.22
C ASP A 181 9.42 11.32 17.83
N GLU A 182 8.91 12.54 17.60
CA GLU A 182 9.12 13.28 16.35
C GLU A 182 10.28 14.25 16.54
N ASP A 183 11.35 14.11 15.75
CA ASP A 183 12.47 15.06 15.75
C ASP A 183 11.93 16.49 15.66
N LEU A 184 12.40 17.32 16.59
CA LEU A 184 11.94 18.64 17.03
C LEU A 184 11.74 19.74 15.96
N GLY A 185 11.76 19.44 14.66
CA GLY A 185 12.04 20.43 13.62
C GLY A 185 11.09 20.57 12.44
N VAL A 186 10.12 19.66 12.22
CA VAL A 186 9.39 19.66 10.94
C VAL A 186 7.88 19.81 11.12
N HIS A 187 7.43 21.05 11.24
CA HIS A 187 6.03 21.38 11.04
C HIS A 187 5.69 21.38 9.55
N PHE A 188 4.44 21.04 9.22
CA PHE A 188 3.97 21.17 7.85
C PHE A 188 4.01 22.64 7.41
N GLU A 189 4.20 22.86 6.12
CA GLU A 189 4.01 24.20 5.54
C GLU A 189 2.54 24.59 5.54
N GLU A 190 2.21 25.85 5.22
CA GLU A 190 0.82 26.27 5.05
C GLU A 190 0.14 25.56 3.87
N SER A 191 -1.16 25.28 4.01
CA SER A 191 -1.94 24.66 2.94
C SER A 191 -2.62 25.71 2.08
N SER A 192 -2.24 25.77 0.80
CA SER A 192 -2.89 26.59 -0.23
C SER A 192 -3.90 25.80 -1.07
N LYS A 193 -3.68 24.49 -1.24
CA LYS A 193 -4.51 23.61 -2.08
C LYS A 193 -5.21 22.54 -1.25
N LEU A 194 -6.37 22.10 -1.74
CA LEU A 194 -7.15 21.03 -1.13
C LEU A 194 -6.37 19.70 -1.11
N GLU A 195 -5.67 19.35 -2.18
CA GLU A 195 -4.89 18.09 -2.25
C GLU A 195 -3.85 17.99 -1.14
N ASP A 196 -3.22 19.12 -0.85
CA ASP A 196 -2.14 19.27 0.10
C ASP A 196 -2.67 19.22 1.54
N LEU A 197 -3.78 19.93 1.79
CA LEU A 197 -4.52 19.82 3.05
C LEU A 197 -4.98 18.38 3.30
N LEU A 198 -5.52 17.71 2.28
CA LEU A 198 -5.96 16.31 2.38
C LEU A 198 -4.79 15.37 2.74
N ARG A 199 -3.61 15.56 2.16
CA ARG A 199 -2.44 14.73 2.50
C ARG A 199 -1.99 14.96 3.95
N LYS A 200 -1.92 16.21 4.41
CA LYS A 200 -1.55 16.54 5.80
C LYS A 200 -2.55 15.97 6.80
N VAL A 201 -3.84 16.11 6.51
CA VAL A 201 -4.89 15.55 7.35
C VAL A 201 -4.81 14.02 7.37
N ARG A 202 -4.71 13.35 6.21
CA ARG A 202 -4.57 11.88 6.13
C ARG A 202 -3.32 11.36 6.86
N ALA A 203 -2.20 12.09 6.80
CA ALA A 203 -0.96 11.76 7.51
C ALA A 203 -1.14 11.76 9.03
N LYS A 204 -2.03 12.61 9.56
CA LYS A 204 -2.32 12.75 11.00
C LYS A 204 -3.62 12.07 11.44
N GLU A 205 -4.49 11.71 10.52
CA GLU A 205 -5.79 11.08 10.78
C GLU A 205 -5.62 9.68 11.37
N THR A 206 -4.68 8.92 10.83
CA THR A 206 -4.45 7.53 11.25
C THR A 206 -3.21 7.44 12.13
N ARG A 207 -3.36 6.81 13.30
CA ARG A 207 -2.22 6.47 14.14
C ARG A 207 -1.40 5.34 13.51
N LYS A 208 -0.09 5.35 13.79
CA LYS A 208 0.79 4.21 13.54
C LYS A 208 0.22 2.96 14.24
N ARG A 209 -0.22 1.98 13.45
CA ARG A 209 -0.72 0.69 13.95
C ARG A 209 0.29 -0.40 13.64
N VAL A 210 0.93 -0.92 14.69
CA VAL A 210 1.88 -2.02 14.58
C VAL A 210 1.13 -3.32 14.24
N LEU A 211 1.56 -4.02 13.19
CA LEU A 211 1.05 -5.34 12.82
C LEU A 211 1.49 -6.40 13.83
N SER A 212 2.78 -6.37 14.19
CA SER A 212 3.38 -7.25 15.19
C SER A 212 4.66 -6.63 15.73
N ARG A 213 4.90 -6.78 17.03
CA ARG A 213 6.18 -6.44 17.67
C ARG A 213 7.04 -7.69 17.74
N LEU A 214 8.22 -7.63 17.15
CA LEU A 214 9.11 -8.78 17.01
C LEU A 214 10.50 -8.47 17.56
N LYS A 215 11.19 -9.53 18.01
CA LYS A 215 12.60 -9.44 18.36
C LYS A 215 13.45 -9.57 17.09
N PHE A 216 14.33 -8.63 16.87
CA PHE A 216 15.39 -8.69 15.89
C PHE A 216 16.66 -9.22 16.57
N LYS A 217 17.05 -10.45 16.25
CA LYS A 217 18.21 -11.15 16.79
C LYS A 217 19.39 -11.01 15.83
N LEU A 218 20.44 -10.26 16.20
CA LEU A 218 21.71 -10.23 15.45
C LEU A 218 22.48 -11.52 15.68
N ASN A 219 22.49 -11.98 16.94
CA ASN A 219 23.01 -13.27 17.37
C ASN A 219 22.12 -13.78 18.52
N LYS A 220 22.59 -14.75 19.32
CA LYS A 220 21.81 -15.31 20.43
C LYS A 220 21.65 -14.35 21.61
N ASP A 221 22.61 -13.45 21.82
CA ASP A 221 22.72 -12.60 23.01
C ASP A 221 22.27 -11.15 22.74
N ILE A 222 22.53 -10.67 21.53
CA ILE A 222 22.22 -9.33 21.05
C ILE A 222 20.91 -9.40 20.26
N ALA A 223 19.85 -8.92 20.91
CA ALA A 223 18.55 -8.74 20.29
C ALA A 223 17.93 -7.41 20.71
N PHE A 224 17.27 -6.76 19.77
CA PHE A 224 16.54 -5.52 20.00
C PHE A 224 15.11 -5.67 19.46
N THR A 225 14.21 -4.74 19.79
CA THR A 225 12.80 -4.85 19.40
C THR A 225 12.43 -3.94 18.25
N VAL A 226 11.65 -4.48 17.32
CA VAL A 226 11.14 -3.75 16.17
C VAL A 226 9.63 -3.92 16.03
N GLY A 227 8.97 -2.83 15.66
CA GLY A 227 7.61 -2.83 15.16
C GLY A 227 7.59 -3.15 13.67
N ILE A 228 6.74 -4.10 13.29
CA ILE A 228 6.44 -4.38 11.89
C ILE A 228 5.14 -3.65 11.54
N TYR A 229 5.17 -2.85 10.49
CA TYR A 229 4.04 -2.06 10.00
C TYR A 229 3.66 -2.51 8.60
N ASN A 230 2.37 -2.39 8.28
CA ASN A 230 1.91 -2.53 6.92
C ASN A 230 1.52 -1.16 6.35
N LEU A 231 2.38 -0.59 5.51
CA LEU A 231 2.10 0.69 4.84
C LEU A 231 1.14 0.52 3.65
N VAL A 232 1.08 -0.68 3.06
CA VAL A 232 0.22 -0.97 1.90
C VAL A 232 -0.66 -2.17 2.20
N GLN A 233 -1.93 -1.89 2.49
CA GLN A 233 -2.94 -2.92 2.71
C GLN A 233 -3.96 -2.89 1.56
N LYS A 234 -4.21 -4.06 0.96
CA LYS A 234 -5.28 -4.18 -0.03
C LYS A 234 -6.61 -3.88 0.64
N ALA A 235 -7.29 -2.82 0.18
CA ALA A 235 -8.65 -2.52 0.57
C ALA A 235 -9.60 -3.53 -0.12
N HIS A 236 -10.37 -4.26 0.69
CA HIS A 236 -11.34 -5.24 0.23
C HIS A 236 -12.76 -4.68 0.39
N LYS A 237 -13.67 -5.11 -0.47
CA LYS A 237 -15.10 -4.86 -0.27
C LYS A 237 -15.52 -5.46 1.08
N PRO A 238 -16.23 -4.72 1.94
CA PRO A 238 -16.69 -5.25 3.21
C PRO A 238 -17.59 -6.48 2.99
N PHE A 239 -17.49 -7.45 3.90
CA PHE A 239 -18.33 -8.64 3.83
C PHE A 239 -19.77 -8.29 4.20
N PRO A 240 -20.77 -8.87 3.53
CA PRO A 240 -22.16 -8.64 3.88
C PRO A 240 -22.47 -9.14 5.30
N MET A 241 -23.28 -8.38 6.03
CA MET A 241 -23.80 -8.78 7.34
C MET A 241 -25.19 -9.40 7.20
N ARG A 242 -25.46 -10.45 7.98
CA ARG A 242 -26.78 -11.08 8.04
C ARG A 242 -27.67 -10.26 8.97
N LEU A 243 -28.85 -9.87 8.50
CA LEU A 243 -29.82 -9.08 9.24
C LEU A 243 -31.12 -9.88 9.45
N TYR A 244 -31.86 -9.55 10.51
CA TYR A 244 -33.22 -10.04 10.70
C TYR A 244 -34.18 -9.27 9.79
N ARG A 245 -35.05 -9.98 9.07
CA ARG A 245 -35.86 -9.38 7.98
C ARG A 245 -36.79 -8.26 8.44
N GLU A 246 -37.37 -8.37 9.63
CA GLU A 246 -38.42 -7.43 10.07
C GLU A 246 -37.83 -6.23 10.82
N THR A 247 -36.71 -6.42 11.54
CA THR A 247 -36.09 -5.38 12.39
C THR A 247 -34.81 -4.80 11.81
N ASN A 248 -34.25 -5.42 10.77
CA ASN A 248 -32.93 -5.11 10.21
C ASN A 248 -31.77 -5.18 11.21
N GLU A 249 -31.94 -5.89 12.34
CA GLU A 249 -30.89 -6.04 13.34
C GLU A 249 -29.84 -7.10 12.95
N PRO A 250 -28.54 -6.90 13.29
CA PRO A 250 -27.48 -7.87 13.00
C PRO A 250 -27.66 -9.22 13.69
N VAL A 251 -27.53 -10.32 12.93
CA VAL A 251 -27.69 -11.69 13.42
C VAL A 251 -26.34 -12.34 13.74
N LYS A 252 -26.18 -12.80 14.99
CA LYS A 252 -24.99 -13.54 15.43
C LYS A 252 -25.01 -14.99 14.95
N THR A 253 -24.01 -15.38 14.15
CA THR A 253 -23.87 -16.76 13.67
C THR A 253 -23.04 -17.59 14.66
N LYS A 254 -23.57 -18.73 15.13
CA LYS A 254 -22.86 -19.73 15.95
C LYS A 254 -22.72 -21.03 15.15
N THR A 255 -21.50 -21.42 14.82
CA THR A 255 -21.22 -22.69 14.12
C THR A 255 -20.84 -23.76 15.14
N ARG A 256 -21.56 -24.89 15.12
CA ARG A 256 -21.31 -26.07 15.97
C ARG A 256 -21.13 -27.30 15.08
N THR A 257 -20.15 -28.13 15.41
CA THR A 257 -19.90 -29.40 14.72
C THR A 257 -20.38 -30.53 15.60
N PHE A 258 -21.14 -31.47 15.05
CA PHE A 258 -21.74 -32.58 15.79
C PHE A 258 -21.49 -33.89 15.05
N ASN A 259 -21.54 -35.00 15.77
CA ASN A 259 -21.47 -36.33 15.20
C ASN A 259 -22.81 -36.66 14.52
N VAL A 260 -22.76 -37.14 13.28
CA VAL A 260 -23.95 -37.46 12.48
C VAL A 260 -24.77 -38.59 13.10
N ASN A 261 -24.13 -39.57 13.73
CA ASN A 261 -24.82 -40.76 14.26
C ASN A 261 -25.40 -40.53 15.65
N THR A 262 -24.69 -39.82 16.53
CA THR A 262 -25.12 -39.60 17.93
C THR A 262 -25.82 -38.26 18.14
N GLY A 263 -25.70 -37.32 17.20
CA GLY A 263 -26.17 -35.93 17.36
C GLY A 263 -25.42 -35.13 18.43
N SER A 264 -24.39 -35.73 19.06
CA SER A 264 -23.63 -35.09 20.13
C SER A 264 -22.67 -34.03 19.57
N LEU A 265 -22.51 -32.93 20.30
CA LEU A 265 -21.53 -31.90 19.98
C LEU A 265 -20.11 -32.50 20.01
N LEU A 266 -19.32 -32.24 18.97
CA LEU A 266 -17.93 -32.69 18.89
C LEU A 266 -17.01 -31.65 19.53
N LEU A 267 -16.24 -32.09 20.53
CA LEU A 267 -15.16 -31.31 21.10
C LEU A 267 -13.92 -31.38 20.19
N PRO A 268 -12.99 -30.42 20.30
CA PRO A 268 -11.75 -30.46 19.53
C PRO A 268 -10.94 -31.76 19.71
N SER A 269 -11.04 -32.40 20.89
CA SER A 269 -10.43 -33.70 21.22
C SER A 269 -11.06 -34.89 20.51
N ASP A 270 -12.32 -34.76 20.08
CA ASP A 270 -13.07 -35.85 19.46
C ASP A 270 -12.79 -35.95 17.94
N THR A 271 -12.02 -34.99 17.40
CA THR A 271 -11.74 -34.89 15.96
C THR A 271 -10.25 -34.97 15.68
N LYS A 272 -9.87 -35.84 14.74
CA LYS A 272 -8.51 -35.89 14.17
C LYS A 272 -8.47 -35.19 12.81
N ARG A 273 -7.28 -35.02 12.25
CA ARG A 273 -7.06 -34.55 10.87
C ARG A 273 -6.57 -35.71 10.02
N SER A 274 -7.11 -35.85 8.82
CA SER A 274 -6.69 -36.91 7.91
C SER A 274 -6.37 -36.37 6.53
N GLN A 275 -5.34 -36.91 5.90
CA GLN A 275 -5.01 -36.72 4.48
C GLN A 275 -4.79 -38.09 3.83
N THR A 276 -5.37 -38.30 2.65
CA THR A 276 -5.28 -39.57 1.93
C THR A 276 -4.38 -39.42 0.72
N TYR A 277 -3.35 -40.26 0.63
CA TYR A 277 -2.43 -40.32 -0.51
C TYR A 277 -2.45 -41.73 -1.11
N GLY A 278 -2.97 -41.85 -2.33
CA GLY A 278 -3.21 -43.15 -2.95
C GLY A 278 -4.19 -43.99 -2.12
N SER A 279 -3.77 -45.17 -1.69
CA SER A 279 -4.55 -46.08 -0.82
C SER A 279 -4.23 -45.95 0.68
N ARG A 280 -3.36 -44.99 1.08
CA ARG A 280 -2.96 -44.82 2.48
C ARG A 280 -3.57 -43.58 3.10
N GLN A 281 -4.30 -43.76 4.19
CA GLN A 281 -4.81 -42.67 5.03
C GLN A 281 -3.77 -42.34 6.11
N ILE A 282 -3.39 -41.06 6.19
CA ILE A 282 -2.51 -40.54 7.24
C ILE A 282 -3.38 -39.73 8.18
N VAL A 283 -3.41 -40.13 9.45
CA VAL A 283 -4.18 -39.48 10.51
C VAL A 283 -3.21 -38.80 11.46
N LEU A 284 -3.44 -37.53 11.74
CA LEU A 284 -2.66 -36.70 12.65
C LEU A 284 -3.59 -35.99 13.63
N GLU A 285 -3.10 -35.76 14.83
CA GLU A 285 -3.75 -34.86 15.77
C GLU A 285 -3.63 -33.40 15.30
N LYS A 286 -4.55 -32.56 15.77
CA LYS A 286 -4.49 -31.12 15.45
C LYS A 286 -3.17 -30.49 15.89
N GLU A 287 -2.63 -30.92 17.02
CA GLU A 287 -1.37 -30.42 17.57
C GLU A 287 -0.17 -30.78 16.68
N GLU A 288 -0.12 -32.03 16.20
CA GLU A 288 0.91 -32.49 15.26
C GLU A 288 0.89 -31.68 13.95
N THR A 289 -0.30 -31.32 13.46
CA THR A 289 -0.42 -30.47 12.25
C THR A 289 0.09 -29.04 12.43
N GLU A 290 0.21 -28.56 13.66
CA GLU A 290 0.80 -27.26 13.98
C GLU A 290 2.28 -27.40 14.34
N GLU A 291 2.68 -28.51 14.96
CA GLU A 291 4.08 -28.83 15.27
C GLU A 291 4.92 -28.99 14.00
N LEU A 292 4.40 -29.65 12.96
CA LEU A 292 5.11 -29.77 11.67
C LEU A 292 5.40 -28.43 11.00
N LYS A 293 4.72 -27.35 11.40
CA LYS A 293 4.93 -25.98 10.89
C LYS A 293 5.89 -25.18 11.76
N ARG A 294 6.34 -25.71 12.90
CA ARG A 294 7.17 -25.00 13.88
C ARG A 294 8.65 -25.20 13.54
N PHE A 295 9.33 -24.10 13.24
CA PHE A 295 10.78 -24.09 12.98
C PHE A 295 11.50 -23.19 13.97
N ASP A 296 11.25 -21.87 13.88
CA ASP A 296 11.87 -20.87 14.74
C ASP A 296 10.84 -20.23 15.69
N GLU A 297 11.36 -19.53 16.69
CA GLU A 297 10.58 -18.59 17.47
C GLU A 297 10.19 -17.35 16.63
N PRO A 298 9.06 -16.68 16.97
CA PRO A 298 8.67 -15.45 16.28
C PRO A 298 9.74 -14.37 16.39
N GLY A 299 10.14 -13.81 15.25
CA GLY A 299 11.23 -12.83 15.20
C GLY A 299 11.85 -12.67 13.82
N LEU A 300 12.87 -11.83 13.79
CA LEU A 300 13.80 -11.67 12.68
C LEU A 300 15.17 -12.16 13.15
N ILE A 301 15.74 -13.14 12.44
CA ILE A 301 17.10 -13.63 12.71
C ILE A 301 17.99 -13.15 11.59
N LEU A 302 19.02 -12.37 11.90
CA LEU A 302 20.00 -11.90 10.92
C LEU A 302 20.82 -13.06 10.41
N LEU A 303 20.95 -13.18 9.09
CA LEU A 303 21.82 -14.16 8.44
C LEU A 303 23.11 -13.52 7.93
N GLY A 304 23.04 -12.25 7.51
CA GLY A 304 24.17 -11.48 7.03
C GLY A 304 23.74 -10.36 6.10
N PHE A 305 24.71 -9.71 5.46
CA PHE A 305 24.50 -8.60 4.55
C PHE A 305 24.81 -9.00 3.11
N LYS A 306 24.02 -8.50 2.16
CA LYS A 306 24.26 -8.66 0.72
C LYS A 306 24.25 -7.32 0.01
N PRO A 307 24.93 -7.15 -1.13
CA PRO A 307 24.80 -5.93 -1.93
C PRO A 307 23.37 -5.76 -2.47
N LEU A 308 22.89 -4.51 -2.52
CA LEU A 308 21.55 -4.18 -3.02
C LEU A 308 21.31 -4.62 -4.48
N LEU A 309 22.37 -4.63 -5.30
CA LEU A 309 22.35 -5.08 -6.70
C LEU A 309 21.92 -6.55 -6.87
N MET A 310 22.07 -7.40 -5.84
CA MET A 310 21.61 -8.79 -5.91
C MET A 310 20.10 -8.93 -5.82
N LEU A 311 19.40 -7.91 -5.31
CA LEU A 311 17.95 -7.91 -5.20
C LEU A 311 17.32 -7.51 -6.54
N LYS A 312 16.63 -8.46 -7.17
CA LYS A 312 15.98 -8.23 -8.47
C LYS A 312 14.55 -7.74 -8.28
N LYS A 313 14.17 -6.68 -9.00
CA LYS A 313 12.82 -6.07 -8.95
C LYS A 313 11.69 -7.06 -9.30
N HIS A 314 11.92 -8.01 -10.20
CA HIS A 314 10.92 -9.00 -10.62
C HIS A 314 10.74 -10.17 -9.65
N HIS A 315 11.53 -10.27 -8.57
CA HIS A 315 11.36 -11.28 -7.53
C HIS A 315 10.32 -10.85 -6.47
N TYR A 316 9.29 -10.11 -6.85
CA TYR A 316 8.20 -9.73 -5.96
C TYR A 316 7.29 -10.95 -5.68
N LEU A 317 7.05 -11.24 -4.41
CA LEU A 317 6.18 -12.33 -3.97
C LEU A 317 4.84 -11.81 -3.40
N ARG A 318 4.91 -10.87 -2.46
CA ARG A 318 3.79 -10.34 -1.67
C ARG A 318 4.15 -8.94 -1.17
N PRO A 319 3.19 -8.11 -0.72
CA PRO A 319 3.48 -6.72 -0.31
C PRO A 319 4.55 -6.69 0.77
N SER A 320 5.51 -5.76 0.60
CA SER A 320 6.57 -5.49 1.57
C SER A 320 5.98 -4.94 2.86
N LEU A 321 6.67 -5.20 3.97
CA LEU A 321 6.36 -4.60 5.26
C LEU A 321 7.37 -3.50 5.57
N PHE A 322 7.11 -2.70 6.59
CA PHE A 322 8.03 -1.68 7.07
C PHE A 322 8.47 -2.00 8.50
N VAL A 323 9.75 -1.85 8.77
CA VAL A 323 10.36 -2.16 10.07
C VAL A 323 10.85 -0.85 10.67
N TYR A 324 10.43 -0.59 11.91
CA TYR A 324 10.82 0.58 12.69
C TYR A 324 11.18 0.14 14.13
N PRO A 325 12.14 0.78 14.83
CA PRO A 325 12.51 0.38 16.18
C PRO A 325 11.36 0.58 17.16
N GLU A 326 11.28 -0.30 18.16
CA GLU A 326 10.31 -0.17 19.25
C GLU A 326 11.07 -0.05 20.57
N GLU A 327 11.28 1.19 21.00
CA GLU A 327 12.03 1.51 22.22
C GLU A 327 11.28 1.12 23.50
N SER A 328 9.93 1.04 23.45
CA SER A 328 9.07 0.75 24.60
C SER A 328 9.29 -0.61 25.26
N LEU A 329 9.93 -1.56 24.56
CA LEU A 329 10.19 -2.91 25.07
C LEU A 329 11.65 -3.15 25.45
N VAL A 330 12.59 -2.57 24.70
CA VAL A 330 14.04 -2.73 24.92
C VAL A 330 14.71 -1.38 24.65
N ASN A 331 15.20 -0.75 25.71
CA ASN A 331 15.95 0.50 25.61
C ASN A 331 17.27 0.29 24.86
N GLY A 332 17.65 1.25 24.01
CA GLY A 332 18.79 1.19 23.09
C GLY A 332 18.46 0.55 21.74
N SER A 333 17.21 0.17 21.48
CA SER A 333 16.79 -0.41 20.20
C SER A 333 16.91 0.61 19.07
N SER A 334 16.45 1.85 19.30
CA SER A 334 16.53 2.94 18.33
C SER A 334 17.97 3.28 17.96
N THR A 335 18.88 3.36 18.92
CA THR A 335 20.29 3.67 18.67
C THR A 335 20.97 2.61 17.79
N LEU A 336 20.77 1.33 18.11
CA LEU A 336 21.33 0.23 17.31
C LEU A 336 20.71 0.17 15.91
N PHE A 337 19.40 0.40 15.82
CA PHE A 337 18.68 0.42 14.56
C PHE A 337 19.14 1.56 13.65
N SER A 338 19.29 2.78 14.17
CA SER A 338 19.80 3.93 13.41
C SER A 338 21.21 3.70 12.91
N ALA A 339 22.10 3.17 13.75
CA ALA A 339 23.46 2.82 13.33
C ALA A 339 23.47 1.75 12.21
N LEU A 340 22.59 0.74 12.29
CA LEU A 340 22.43 -0.25 11.22
C LEU A 340 21.90 0.39 9.92
N LEU A 341 20.91 1.28 10.02
CA LEU A 341 20.33 1.97 8.88
C LEU A 341 21.37 2.83 8.15
N GLU A 342 22.05 3.72 8.86
CA GLU A 342 23.11 4.57 8.32
C GLU A 342 24.21 3.74 7.63
N LYS A 343 24.71 2.69 8.30
CA LYS A 343 25.77 1.85 7.73
C LYS A 343 25.30 1.00 6.55
N CYS A 344 24.03 0.61 6.48
CA CYS A 344 23.49 -0.08 5.32
C CYS A 344 23.32 0.86 4.12
N LEU A 345 22.93 2.13 4.36
CA LEU A 345 22.86 3.17 3.32
C LEU A 345 24.26 3.48 2.78
N GLU A 346 25.24 3.77 3.64
CA GLU A 346 26.62 4.08 3.26
C GLU A 346 27.25 2.97 2.39
N LYS A 347 26.99 1.71 2.74
CA LYS A 347 27.57 0.54 2.06
C LYS A 347 26.71 -0.02 0.93
N ALA A 348 25.54 0.57 0.65
CA ALA A 348 24.56 0.07 -0.31
C ALA A 348 24.27 -1.45 -0.17
N VAL A 349 24.06 -1.89 1.07
CA VAL A 349 23.82 -3.30 1.43
C VAL A 349 22.44 -3.50 2.04
N ILE A 350 21.90 -4.71 1.87
CA ILE A 350 20.64 -5.19 2.45
C ILE A 350 20.95 -6.21 3.54
N ALA A 351 20.21 -6.17 4.64
CA ALA A 351 20.31 -7.19 5.68
C ALA A 351 19.36 -8.35 5.35
N VAL A 352 19.91 -9.54 5.11
CA VAL A 352 19.13 -10.74 4.84
C VAL A 352 18.78 -11.40 6.17
N CYS A 353 17.48 -11.58 6.41
CA CYS A 353 16.95 -12.14 7.64
C CYS A 353 16.07 -13.36 7.36
N ARG A 354 15.99 -14.25 8.35
CA ARG A 354 14.97 -15.27 8.44
C ARG A 354 13.81 -14.75 9.29
N TYR A 355 12.64 -14.60 8.67
CA TYR A 355 11.46 -13.97 9.25
C TYR A 355 10.42 -15.01 9.63
N THR A 356 10.02 -14.99 10.89
CA THR A 356 8.96 -15.84 11.45
C THR A 356 7.92 -14.95 12.13
N PRO A 357 6.72 -14.74 11.54
CA PRO A 357 5.77 -13.73 12.02
C PRO A 357 5.07 -14.10 13.33
N ARG A 358 4.75 -15.39 13.53
CA ARG A 358 4.05 -15.91 14.71
C ARG A 358 4.43 -17.36 14.96
N LYS A 359 4.03 -17.90 16.11
CA LYS A 359 4.30 -19.30 16.47
C LYS A 359 3.67 -20.25 15.44
N ASN A 360 4.30 -21.40 15.23
CA ASN A 360 3.84 -22.48 14.34
C ASN A 360 3.67 -22.05 12.87
N ILE A 361 4.59 -21.22 12.38
CA ILE A 361 4.66 -20.83 10.97
C ILE A 361 6.06 -21.14 10.41
N PRO A 362 6.14 -21.67 9.17
CA PRO A 362 7.41 -21.83 8.47
C PRO A 362 8.10 -20.47 8.22
N PRO A 363 9.42 -20.39 8.36
CA PRO A 363 10.16 -19.15 8.19
C PRO A 363 10.21 -18.76 6.71
N TYR A 364 10.38 -17.47 6.45
CA TYR A 364 10.65 -16.94 5.11
C TYR A 364 11.96 -16.16 5.10
N PHE A 365 12.71 -16.25 4.00
CA PHE A 365 13.81 -15.31 3.79
C PHE A 365 13.28 -13.95 3.37
N VAL A 366 13.78 -12.91 4.02
CA VAL A 366 13.42 -11.52 3.74
C VAL A 366 14.69 -10.69 3.60
N ALA A 367 14.64 -9.69 2.73
CA ALA A 367 15.66 -8.66 2.61
C ALA A 367 15.14 -7.39 3.27
N LEU A 368 15.89 -6.87 4.23
CA LEU A 368 15.68 -5.56 4.81
C LEU A 368 16.47 -4.55 4.00
N VAL A 369 15.76 -3.82 3.16
CA VAL A 369 16.32 -2.77 2.31
C VAL A 369 16.35 -1.48 3.12
N PRO A 370 17.51 -0.83 3.30
CA PRO A 370 17.59 0.43 4.02
C PRO A 370 16.81 1.51 3.24
N GLN A 371 15.99 2.27 3.96
CA GLN A 371 15.12 3.30 3.42
C GLN A 371 15.39 4.62 4.15
N GLU A 372 15.87 5.61 3.41
CA GLU A 372 16.12 6.97 3.89
C GLU A 372 14.82 7.78 3.97
N GLU A 373 14.80 8.78 4.85
CA GLU A 373 13.66 9.70 4.96
C GLU A 373 13.61 10.65 3.76
N GLU A 374 12.41 10.80 3.20
CA GLU A 374 12.13 11.77 2.13
C GLU A 374 10.93 12.62 2.51
N LEU A 375 11.15 13.94 2.58
CA LEU A 375 10.13 14.94 2.82
C LEU A 375 9.85 15.69 1.51
N ASP A 376 8.58 15.94 1.22
CA ASP A 376 8.20 16.76 0.07
C ASP A 376 8.32 18.27 0.33
N ASP A 377 8.00 19.06 -0.70
CA ASP A 377 7.98 20.52 -0.71
C ASP A 377 7.13 21.10 0.44
N GLN A 378 6.15 20.35 0.95
CA GLN A 378 5.25 20.75 2.03
C GLN A 378 5.62 20.19 3.38
N LYS A 379 6.82 19.60 3.49
CA LYS A 379 7.32 18.94 4.68
C LYS A 379 6.48 17.71 5.09
N ILE A 380 5.75 17.12 4.15
CA ILE A 380 5.03 15.87 4.37
C ILE A 380 6.02 14.73 4.17
N GLN A 381 6.07 13.82 5.14
CA GLN A 381 6.89 12.61 5.04
C GLN A 381 6.31 11.67 3.97
N VAL A 382 6.97 11.62 2.81
CA VAL A 382 6.61 10.73 1.69
C VAL A 382 7.15 9.33 1.94
N THR A 383 8.41 9.27 2.37
CA THR A 383 9.12 8.03 2.62
C THR A 383 9.63 8.05 4.07
N PRO A 384 9.16 7.13 4.96
CA PRO A 384 9.61 7.11 6.34
C PRO A 384 11.00 6.48 6.49
N PRO A 385 11.83 6.90 7.47
CA PRO A 385 13.14 6.30 7.72
C PRO A 385 13.01 4.92 8.37
N GLY A 386 13.67 3.91 7.81
CA GLY A 386 13.66 2.56 8.39
C GLY A 386 14.11 1.48 7.42
N PHE A 387 13.60 0.26 7.59
CA PHE A 387 13.86 -0.81 6.63
C PHE A 387 12.58 -1.29 5.95
N GLN A 388 12.63 -1.39 4.62
CA GLN A 388 11.62 -2.09 3.84
C GLN A 388 11.88 -3.59 3.88
N LEU A 389 10.97 -4.36 4.46
CA LEU A 389 11.02 -5.82 4.53
C LEU A 389 10.43 -6.41 3.24
N VAL A 390 11.32 -6.83 2.34
CA VAL A 390 11.00 -7.43 1.05
C VAL A 390 11.06 -8.95 1.15
N PHE A 391 9.98 -9.63 0.80
CA PHE A 391 9.92 -11.10 0.82
C PHE A 391 10.68 -11.70 -0.36
N LEU A 392 11.56 -12.67 -0.09
CA LEU A 392 12.30 -13.37 -1.13
C LEU A 392 11.61 -14.68 -1.51
N PRO A 393 11.39 -14.95 -2.81
CA PRO A 393 10.76 -16.18 -3.26
C PRO A 393 11.69 -17.39 -3.06
N TYR A 394 11.12 -18.50 -2.60
CA TYR A 394 11.77 -19.81 -2.59
C TYR A 394 11.89 -20.37 -4.02
N ALA A 395 12.52 -21.53 -4.15
CA ALA A 395 12.63 -22.21 -5.45
C ALA A 395 11.24 -22.57 -6.00
N ASP A 396 10.31 -22.97 -5.14
CA ASP A 396 8.95 -23.38 -5.49
C ASP A 396 8.08 -22.23 -6.04
N ASP A 397 8.38 -21.00 -5.63
CA ASP A 397 7.66 -19.80 -6.07
C ASP A 397 8.08 -19.36 -7.49
N LYS A 398 9.25 -19.81 -7.96
CA LYS A 398 9.81 -19.42 -9.27
C LYS A 398 9.29 -20.34 -10.37
N ARG A 399 8.48 -19.78 -11.27
CA ARG A 399 7.98 -20.48 -12.46
C ARG A 399 8.96 -20.35 -13.62
N LYS A 400 9.39 -21.49 -14.18
CA LYS A 400 10.16 -21.52 -15.43
C LYS A 400 9.24 -21.17 -16.59
N VAL A 401 9.63 -20.17 -17.38
CA VAL A 401 8.90 -19.75 -18.58
C VAL A 401 9.60 -20.37 -19.80
N PRO A 402 8.87 -20.98 -20.75
CA PRO A 402 9.47 -21.44 -21.99
C PRO A 402 9.95 -20.24 -22.80
N PHE A 403 11.22 -20.23 -23.19
CA PHE A 403 11.79 -19.16 -23.99
C PHE A 403 11.50 -19.42 -25.47
N THR A 404 10.98 -18.40 -26.15
CA THR A 404 10.97 -18.35 -27.61
C THR A 404 12.26 -17.73 -28.12
N GLU A 405 12.53 -17.87 -29.40
CA GLU A 405 13.62 -17.12 -30.05
C GLU A 405 13.48 -15.63 -29.78
N LYS A 406 14.60 -14.99 -29.43
CA LYS A 406 14.64 -13.57 -29.10
C LYS A 406 14.72 -12.76 -30.40
N VAL A 407 13.56 -12.33 -30.89
CA VAL A 407 13.48 -11.38 -31.99
C VAL A 407 13.74 -9.98 -31.45
N MET A 408 14.81 -9.33 -31.92
CA MET A 408 15.15 -7.95 -31.52
C MET A 408 14.58 -6.95 -32.54
N ALA A 409 14.10 -5.82 -32.03
CA ALA A 409 13.63 -4.72 -32.86
C ALA A 409 14.79 -3.92 -33.45
N ASN A 410 14.56 -3.32 -34.62
CA ASN A 410 15.53 -2.46 -35.27
C ASN A 410 15.64 -1.09 -34.56
N PRO A 411 16.76 -0.36 -34.70
CA PRO A 411 16.96 0.94 -34.05
C PRO A 411 15.85 1.95 -34.38
N GLU A 412 15.39 1.96 -35.63
CA GLU A 412 14.32 2.86 -36.10
C GLU A 412 12.97 2.58 -35.40
N GLN A 413 12.63 1.31 -35.22
CA GLN A 413 11.43 0.89 -34.48
C GLN A 413 11.52 1.32 -33.01
N ILE A 414 12.71 1.16 -32.41
CA ILE A 414 12.97 1.58 -31.03
C ILE A 414 12.81 3.10 -30.88
N ASP A 415 13.33 3.88 -31.82
CA ASP A 415 13.28 5.33 -31.75
C ASP A 415 11.86 5.89 -31.96
N LYS A 416 11.07 5.29 -32.84
CA LYS A 416 9.63 5.62 -32.96
C LYS A 416 8.86 5.27 -31.68
N MET A 417 9.14 4.11 -31.08
CA MET A 417 8.52 3.75 -29.79
C MET A 417 8.96 4.70 -28.66
N LYS A 418 10.23 5.15 -28.62
CA LYS A 418 10.68 6.17 -27.66
C LYS A 418 9.89 7.48 -27.81
N ALA A 419 9.63 7.92 -29.05
CA ALA A 419 8.83 9.11 -29.31
C ALA A 419 7.39 8.97 -28.78
N ILE A 420 6.77 7.80 -28.98
CA ILE A 420 5.44 7.46 -28.42
C ILE A 420 5.48 7.53 -26.89
N VAL A 421 6.46 6.89 -26.25
CA VAL A 421 6.61 6.88 -24.78
C VAL A 421 6.80 8.28 -24.22
N GLN A 422 7.59 9.14 -24.89
CA GLN A 422 7.79 10.53 -24.48
C GLN A 422 6.49 11.35 -24.58
N LYS A 423 5.70 11.16 -25.65
CA LYS A 423 4.40 11.81 -25.81
C LYS A 423 3.39 11.36 -24.75
N LEU A 424 3.45 10.11 -24.29
CA LEU A 424 2.55 9.58 -23.26
C LEU A 424 3.09 9.71 -21.83
N ARG A 425 4.19 10.44 -21.64
CA ARG A 425 4.78 10.63 -20.30
C ARG A 425 3.82 11.40 -19.39
N PHE A 426 3.66 10.89 -18.17
CA PHE A 426 2.96 11.54 -17.06
C PHE A 426 3.67 11.26 -15.73
N LYS A 427 3.42 12.09 -14.70
CA LYS A 427 3.98 11.91 -13.36
C LYS A 427 3.08 10.95 -12.58
N TYR A 428 3.55 9.71 -12.37
CA TYR A 428 2.85 8.73 -11.55
C TYR A 428 2.96 9.08 -10.06
N ARG A 429 1.86 8.96 -9.32
CA ARG A 429 1.84 8.95 -7.86
C ARG A 429 1.06 7.73 -7.36
N SER A 430 1.40 7.26 -6.18
CA SER A 430 0.75 6.08 -5.57
C SER A 430 -0.74 6.31 -5.26
N ASP A 431 -1.13 7.57 -5.04
CA ASP A 431 -2.48 8.03 -4.70
C ASP A 431 -3.30 8.52 -5.93
N SER A 432 -2.77 8.37 -7.15
CA SER A 432 -3.43 8.89 -8.37
C SER A 432 -4.70 8.16 -8.79
N PHE A 433 -4.89 6.92 -8.34
CA PHE A 433 -5.99 6.07 -8.78
C PHE A 433 -6.79 5.55 -7.61
N GLU A 434 -8.11 5.73 -7.68
CA GLU A 434 -9.05 5.12 -6.75
C GLU A 434 -9.51 3.76 -7.27
N ASN A 435 -10.00 2.90 -6.37
CA ASN A 435 -10.51 1.59 -6.76
C ASN A 435 -11.96 1.71 -7.26
N PRO A 436 -12.26 1.52 -8.56
CA PRO A 436 -13.60 1.75 -9.11
C PRO A 436 -14.67 0.86 -8.47
N VAL A 437 -14.30 -0.38 -8.12
CA VAL A 437 -15.22 -1.34 -7.49
C VAL A 437 -15.62 -0.90 -6.09
N LEU A 438 -14.68 -0.33 -5.32
CA LEU A 438 -14.99 0.19 -4.00
C LEU A 438 -15.80 1.48 -4.12
N GLN A 439 -15.40 2.40 -5.00
CA GLN A 439 -16.13 3.65 -5.20
C GLN A 439 -17.59 3.40 -5.57
N GLN A 440 -17.85 2.57 -6.58
CA GLN A 440 -19.22 2.25 -6.96
C GLN A 440 -19.99 1.55 -5.82
N HIS A 441 -19.32 0.68 -5.05
CA HIS A 441 -19.98 0.01 -3.93
C HIS A 441 -20.45 1.00 -2.86
N PHE A 442 -19.59 1.93 -2.43
CA PHE A 442 -19.93 2.90 -1.39
C PHE A 442 -20.90 3.98 -1.89
N ARG A 443 -20.82 4.39 -3.17
CA ARG A 443 -21.81 5.28 -3.78
C ARG A 443 -23.21 4.67 -3.83
N ASN A 444 -23.30 3.38 -4.14
CA ASN A 444 -24.57 2.66 -4.07
C ASN A 444 -25.10 2.58 -2.62
N LEU A 445 -24.23 2.35 -1.62
CA LEU A 445 -24.64 2.31 -0.22
C LEU A 445 -25.08 3.69 0.31
N GLU A 446 -24.39 4.75 -0.10
CA GLU A 446 -24.74 6.14 0.21
C GLU A 446 -26.13 6.48 -0.31
N ALA A 447 -26.42 6.15 -1.58
CA ALA A 447 -27.72 6.36 -2.19
C ALA A 447 -28.84 5.58 -1.46
N LEU A 448 -28.59 4.32 -1.10
CA LEU A 448 -29.54 3.51 -0.34
C LEU A 448 -29.74 4.02 1.09
N ALA A 449 -28.70 4.52 1.76
CA ALA A 449 -28.79 5.03 3.12
C ALA A 449 -29.47 6.41 3.21
N LEU A 450 -29.52 7.14 2.09
CA LEU A 450 -30.17 8.44 1.93
C LEU A 450 -31.52 8.36 1.20
N ASP A 451 -31.99 7.16 0.86
CA ASP A 451 -33.22 6.92 0.09
C ASP A 451 -33.25 7.71 -1.25
N LEU A 452 -32.10 7.86 -1.91
CA LEU A 452 -31.99 8.49 -3.22
C LEU A 452 -32.50 7.55 -4.32
N MET A 453 -33.16 8.12 -5.34
CA MET A 453 -33.74 7.35 -6.45
C MET A 453 -32.67 6.65 -7.31
N GLU A 454 -31.52 7.30 -7.51
CA GLU A 454 -30.45 6.79 -8.36
C GLU A 454 -29.08 6.99 -7.69
N PRO A 455 -28.19 5.98 -7.73
CA PRO A 455 -26.84 6.14 -7.24
C PRO A 455 -25.96 6.90 -8.23
N GLU A 456 -25.08 7.74 -7.69
CA GLU A 456 -24.03 8.40 -8.47
C GLU A 456 -23.12 7.34 -9.13
N GLN A 457 -22.90 7.48 -10.44
CA GLN A 457 -21.96 6.63 -11.18
C GLN A 457 -20.54 7.13 -10.96
N ALA A 458 -19.68 6.29 -10.38
CA ALA A 458 -18.29 6.65 -10.17
C ALA A 458 -17.55 6.68 -11.52
N VAL A 459 -16.78 7.74 -11.77
CA VAL A 459 -15.93 7.83 -12.96
C VAL A 459 -14.72 6.92 -12.77
N ASP A 460 -14.53 5.98 -13.69
CA ASP A 460 -13.39 5.05 -13.64
C ASP A 460 -12.10 5.74 -14.12
N LEU A 461 -11.26 6.11 -13.14
CA LEU A 461 -9.96 6.72 -13.38
C LEU A 461 -8.89 5.74 -13.91
N THR A 462 -9.17 4.43 -13.91
CA THR A 462 -8.25 3.39 -14.39
C THR A 462 -8.35 3.18 -15.90
N LEU A 463 -9.44 3.62 -16.52
CA LEU A 463 -9.60 3.56 -17.97
C LEU A 463 -8.66 4.58 -18.66
N PRO A 464 -7.90 4.16 -19.70
CA PRO A 464 -7.08 5.08 -20.47
C PRO A 464 -7.93 6.17 -21.13
N LYS A 465 -7.42 7.40 -21.16
CA LYS A 465 -8.05 8.53 -21.85
C LYS A 465 -7.81 8.42 -23.36
N VAL A 466 -8.44 7.43 -24.01
CA VAL A 466 -8.18 7.02 -25.41
C VAL A 466 -8.15 8.20 -26.38
N GLU A 467 -9.19 9.05 -26.37
CA GLU A 467 -9.26 10.18 -27.30
C GLU A 467 -8.13 11.19 -27.10
N ALA A 468 -7.78 11.47 -25.85
CA ALA A 468 -6.66 12.36 -25.54
C ALA A 468 -5.32 11.75 -25.94
N MET A 469 -5.16 10.43 -25.79
CA MET A 469 -3.96 9.71 -26.21
C MET A 469 -3.83 9.71 -27.74
N ASN A 470 -4.89 9.39 -28.47
CA ASN A 470 -4.91 9.39 -29.94
C ASN A 470 -4.57 10.77 -30.50
N LYS A 471 -5.21 11.82 -29.96
CA LYS A 471 -4.91 13.21 -30.35
C LYS A 471 -3.46 13.62 -30.07
N ARG A 472 -2.88 13.14 -28.96
CA ARG A 472 -1.49 13.47 -28.57
C ARG A 472 -0.45 12.71 -29.40
N LEU A 473 -0.78 11.53 -29.89
CA LEU A 473 0.10 10.68 -30.67
C LEU A 473 0.07 11.01 -32.17
N GLY A 474 -1.07 11.43 -32.72
CA GLY A 474 -1.18 11.80 -34.13
C GLY A 474 -0.72 10.67 -35.06
N SER A 475 0.14 11.00 -36.03
CA SER A 475 0.66 10.05 -37.03
C SER A 475 1.66 9.03 -36.48
N LEU A 476 2.22 9.23 -35.27
CA LEU A 476 3.26 8.36 -34.73
C LEU A 476 2.81 6.90 -34.58
N VAL A 477 1.51 6.68 -34.35
CA VAL A 477 0.93 5.33 -34.26
C VAL A 477 1.00 4.64 -35.60
N ASP A 478 0.63 5.33 -36.67
CA ASP A 478 0.57 4.75 -38.01
C ASP A 478 1.98 4.56 -38.59
N GLU A 479 2.88 5.53 -38.36
CA GLU A 479 4.32 5.39 -38.68
C GLU A 479 4.95 4.19 -37.96
N PHE A 480 4.60 3.94 -36.69
CA PHE A 480 5.11 2.78 -35.97
C PHE A 480 4.50 1.46 -36.49
N LYS A 481 3.22 1.47 -36.89
CA LYS A 481 2.57 0.30 -37.50
C LYS A 481 3.23 -0.07 -38.82
N GLU A 482 3.51 0.89 -39.70
CA GLU A 482 4.17 0.63 -41.00
C GLU A 482 5.56 0.00 -40.84
N LEU A 483 6.29 0.34 -39.78
CA LEU A 483 7.62 -0.20 -39.52
C LEU A 483 7.64 -1.60 -38.89
N VAL A 484 6.53 -2.05 -38.29
CA VAL A 484 6.48 -3.29 -37.49
C VAL A 484 5.52 -4.31 -38.07
N TYR A 485 4.32 -3.89 -38.44
CA TYR A 485 3.29 -4.78 -38.92
C TYR A 485 3.32 -4.86 -40.45
N PRO A 486 3.45 -6.07 -41.03
CA PRO A 486 3.23 -6.27 -42.44
C PRO A 486 1.82 -5.80 -42.86
N PRO A 487 1.62 -5.37 -44.12
CA PRO A 487 0.33 -4.86 -44.60
C PRO A 487 -0.81 -5.90 -44.51
N ASP A 488 -0.48 -7.19 -44.59
CA ASP A 488 -1.44 -8.30 -44.47
C ASP A 488 -1.62 -8.79 -43.02
N TYR A 489 -1.02 -8.11 -42.04
CA TYR A 489 -1.11 -8.50 -40.64
C TYR A 489 -2.43 -8.05 -40.04
N ASN A 490 -3.28 -9.01 -39.67
CA ASN A 490 -4.47 -8.72 -38.88
C ASN A 490 -4.17 -8.83 -37.37
N PRO A 491 -4.08 -7.70 -36.64
CA PRO A 491 -3.75 -7.71 -35.21
C PRO A 491 -4.86 -8.33 -34.33
N GLU A 492 -6.08 -8.53 -34.86
CA GLU A 492 -7.21 -9.08 -34.11
C GLU A 492 -7.44 -10.58 -34.36
N CYS A 493 -6.73 -11.19 -35.33
CA CYS A 493 -6.80 -12.62 -35.55
C CYS A 493 -6.05 -13.37 -34.43
N LYS A 494 -6.82 -13.93 -33.49
CA LYS A 494 -6.30 -14.93 -32.54
C LYS A 494 -5.64 -16.06 -33.34
N VAL A 495 -4.32 -16.21 -33.20
CA VAL A 495 -3.56 -17.33 -33.76
C VAL A 495 -4.28 -18.62 -33.33
N SER A 496 -4.90 -19.29 -34.29
CA SER A 496 -5.49 -20.60 -34.08
C SER A 496 -4.37 -21.51 -33.63
N LYS A 497 -4.42 -21.94 -32.36
CA LYS A 497 -3.59 -23.03 -31.87
C LYS A 497 -3.67 -24.15 -32.91
N ARG A 498 -2.57 -24.45 -33.59
CA ARG A 498 -2.45 -25.67 -34.39
C ARG A 498 -2.95 -26.80 -33.50
N LYS A 499 -4.06 -27.43 -33.91
CA LYS A 499 -4.48 -28.72 -33.37
C LYS A 499 -3.26 -29.63 -33.51
N GLN A 500 -2.78 -30.13 -32.38
CA GLN A 500 -1.88 -31.25 -32.35
C GLN A 500 -2.68 -32.40 -32.96
N ASP A 501 -2.31 -32.77 -34.18
CA ASP A 501 -2.98 -33.83 -34.93
C ASP A 501 -2.69 -35.15 -34.21
N ASP A 502 -3.73 -35.71 -33.60
CA ASP A 502 -3.69 -37.02 -32.96
C ASP A 502 -3.79 -38.06 -34.08
N GLY A 503 -2.62 -38.48 -34.56
CA GLY A 503 -2.49 -39.33 -35.74
C GLY A 503 -1.52 -40.48 -35.50
N GLY A 504 -2.05 -41.62 -35.05
CA GLY A 504 -1.69 -42.95 -35.55
C GLY A 504 -0.30 -43.51 -35.22
N SER A 505 -0.30 -44.51 -34.34
CA SER A 505 0.76 -45.52 -34.17
C SER A 505 1.18 -46.12 -35.52
N GLY A 506 2.34 -45.70 -36.02
CA GLY A 506 3.05 -46.33 -37.13
C GLY A 506 4.55 -46.22 -36.90
N SER A 507 5.21 -47.36 -36.70
CA SER A 507 6.65 -47.47 -36.41
C SER A 507 7.52 -46.73 -37.43
N LYS A 508 7.99 -45.53 -37.08
CA LYS A 508 9.10 -44.85 -37.75
C LYS A 508 10.36 -45.06 -36.94
N ARG A 509 11.38 -45.65 -37.58
CA ARG A 509 12.76 -45.68 -37.07
C ARG A 509 13.13 -44.28 -36.58
N LEU A 510 13.57 -44.18 -35.32
CA LEU A 510 14.13 -42.95 -34.75
C LEU A 510 15.33 -42.51 -35.61
N LYS A 511 15.11 -41.50 -36.45
CA LYS A 511 16.19 -40.70 -37.01
C LYS A 511 16.72 -39.86 -35.86
N VAL A 512 17.84 -40.28 -35.27
CA VAL A 512 18.58 -39.49 -34.30
C VAL A 512 19.44 -38.52 -35.10
N GLU A 513 18.88 -37.35 -35.40
CA GLU A 513 19.64 -36.23 -35.95
C GLU A 513 20.40 -35.58 -34.79
N VAL A 514 21.71 -35.80 -34.73
CA VAL A 514 22.59 -35.11 -33.79
C VAL A 514 22.93 -33.76 -34.42
N SER A 515 22.55 -32.67 -33.77
CA SER A 515 22.80 -31.30 -34.25
C SER A 515 24.26 -30.88 -34.07
N GLU A 516 24.73 -29.96 -34.91
CA GLU A 516 26.12 -29.46 -34.90
C GLU A 516 26.52 -28.85 -33.54
N GLU A 517 25.57 -28.19 -32.89
CA GLU A 517 25.76 -27.56 -31.58
C GLU A 517 25.92 -28.60 -30.46
N GLU A 518 25.23 -29.74 -30.54
CA GLU A 518 25.39 -30.84 -29.61
C GLU A 518 26.77 -31.50 -29.75
N LEU A 519 27.25 -31.69 -30.98
CA LEU A 519 28.58 -32.24 -31.25
C LEU A 519 29.68 -31.28 -30.76
N LYS A 520 29.58 -29.98 -31.06
CA LYS A 520 30.50 -28.96 -30.54
C LYS A 520 30.48 -28.90 -29.00
N ALA A 521 29.32 -29.00 -28.37
CA ALA A 521 29.20 -29.05 -26.91
C ALA A 521 29.81 -30.32 -26.29
N HIS A 522 29.69 -31.47 -26.97
CA HIS A 522 30.30 -32.73 -26.53
C HIS A 522 31.83 -32.73 -26.66
N ILE A 523 32.37 -32.05 -27.70
CA ILE A 523 33.81 -31.83 -27.90
C ILE A 523 34.35 -30.89 -26.82
N ALA A 524 33.71 -29.74 -26.61
CA ALA A 524 34.12 -28.75 -25.60
C ALA A 524 34.09 -29.31 -24.17
N LYS A 525 33.16 -30.22 -23.86
CA LYS A 525 33.04 -30.88 -22.56
C LYS A 525 33.89 -32.16 -22.42
N GLY A 526 34.63 -32.56 -23.46
CA GLY A 526 35.41 -33.80 -23.47
C GLY A 526 34.56 -35.08 -23.31
N THR A 527 33.26 -35.01 -23.63
CA THR A 527 32.30 -36.11 -23.44
C THR A 527 32.03 -36.90 -24.72
N LEU A 528 32.66 -36.55 -25.84
CA LEU A 528 32.52 -37.24 -27.12
C LEU A 528 32.79 -38.74 -27.02
N GLY A 529 33.75 -39.15 -26.18
CA GLY A 529 34.05 -40.57 -25.90
C GLY A 529 32.93 -41.37 -25.24
N LYS A 530 31.90 -40.72 -24.69
CA LYS A 530 30.73 -41.37 -24.09
C LYS A 530 29.64 -41.69 -25.13
N LEU A 531 29.74 -41.15 -26.34
CA LEU A 531 28.78 -41.45 -27.42
C LEU A 531 28.94 -42.90 -27.90
N THR A 532 27.82 -43.47 -28.36
CA THR A 532 27.82 -44.84 -28.90
C THR A 532 28.40 -44.82 -30.33
N VAL A 533 29.01 -45.93 -30.74
CA VAL A 533 29.60 -46.06 -32.10
C VAL A 533 28.59 -45.74 -33.22
N PRO A 534 27.29 -46.12 -33.12
CA PRO A 534 26.29 -45.74 -34.11
C PRO A 534 26.08 -44.21 -34.21
N MET A 535 26.08 -43.49 -33.09
CA MET A 535 25.93 -42.02 -33.08
C MET A 535 27.15 -41.33 -33.70
N LEU A 536 28.36 -41.84 -33.44
CA LEU A 536 29.60 -41.32 -34.04
C LEU A 536 29.66 -41.59 -35.55
N LYS A 537 29.20 -42.76 -36.01
CA LYS A 537 29.11 -43.06 -37.46
C LYS A 537 28.07 -42.18 -38.16
N GLU A 538 26.93 -41.93 -37.51
CA GLU A 538 25.90 -41.06 -38.06
C GLU A 538 26.39 -39.60 -38.13
N ALA A 539 27.08 -39.10 -37.11
CA ALA A 539 27.74 -37.81 -37.14
C ALA A 539 28.76 -37.71 -38.28
N CYS A 540 29.67 -38.70 -38.42
CA CYS A 540 30.60 -38.73 -39.56
C CYS A 540 29.88 -38.75 -40.92
N ARG A 541 28.72 -39.42 -41.02
CA ARG A 541 27.93 -39.46 -42.25
C ARG A 541 27.30 -38.13 -42.60
N VAL A 542 26.79 -37.39 -41.60
CA VAL A 542 26.21 -36.04 -41.79
C VAL A 542 27.26 -35.06 -42.30
N TYR A 543 28.51 -35.17 -41.84
CA TYR A 543 29.64 -34.32 -42.27
C TYR A 543 30.42 -34.88 -43.46
N GLY A 544 29.98 -35.98 -44.09
CA GLY A 544 30.68 -36.58 -45.24
C GLY A 544 32.09 -37.11 -44.94
N LEU A 545 32.41 -37.37 -43.67
CA LEU A 545 33.71 -37.84 -43.21
C LEU A 545 33.87 -39.36 -43.40
N LYS A 546 35.08 -39.81 -43.73
CA LYS A 546 35.39 -41.26 -43.87
C LYS A 546 35.22 -41.96 -42.52
N GLY A 547 34.20 -42.81 -42.40
CA GLY A 547 33.92 -43.54 -41.17
C GLY A 547 34.88 -44.72 -40.93
N GLY A 548 35.60 -44.69 -39.81
CA GLY A 548 36.41 -45.81 -39.33
C GLY A 548 35.58 -46.95 -38.71
N LEU A 549 36.18 -48.13 -38.57
CA LEU A 549 35.57 -49.29 -37.91
C LEU A 549 35.70 -49.21 -36.39
N LYS A 550 36.75 -48.54 -35.90
CA LYS A 550 37.03 -48.40 -34.46
C LYS A 550 36.48 -47.10 -33.91
N LYS A 551 36.00 -47.14 -32.66
CA LYS A 551 35.47 -45.96 -31.95
C LYS A 551 36.50 -44.83 -31.83
N GLN A 552 37.78 -45.17 -31.63
CA GLN A 552 38.86 -44.18 -31.51
C GLN A 552 39.13 -43.43 -32.82
N GLU A 553 38.99 -44.08 -33.98
CA GLU A 553 39.16 -43.44 -35.29
C GLU A 553 38.05 -42.42 -35.53
N LEU A 554 36.79 -42.79 -35.27
CA LEU A 554 35.65 -41.89 -35.41
C LEU A 554 35.74 -40.66 -34.49
N LEU A 555 36.25 -40.85 -33.27
CA LEU A 555 36.50 -39.75 -32.33
C LEU A 555 37.60 -38.81 -32.84
N ALA A 556 38.71 -39.36 -33.35
CA ALA A 556 39.80 -38.55 -33.88
C ALA A 556 39.35 -37.74 -35.10
N THR A 557 38.62 -38.36 -36.04
CA THR A 557 38.17 -37.68 -37.27
C THR A 557 37.15 -36.58 -36.99
N LEU A 558 36.21 -36.79 -36.05
CA LEU A 558 35.27 -35.74 -35.64
C LEU A 558 35.98 -34.61 -34.87
N THR A 559 36.92 -34.95 -34.00
CA THR A 559 37.68 -33.93 -33.25
C THR A 559 38.55 -33.08 -34.17
N GLU A 560 39.18 -33.69 -35.18
CA GLU A 560 40.01 -32.98 -36.16
C GLU A 560 39.18 -32.07 -37.07
N HIS A 561 37.98 -32.51 -37.50
CA HIS A 561 37.08 -31.71 -38.32
C HIS A 561 36.63 -30.43 -37.59
N PHE A 562 36.24 -30.54 -36.32
CA PHE A 562 35.80 -29.40 -35.51
C PHE A 562 36.93 -28.60 -34.85
N GLN A 563 38.21 -29.00 -35.01
CA GLN A 563 39.38 -28.22 -34.60
C GLN A 563 39.97 -27.38 -35.74
N LYS A 564 39.58 -27.67 -37.00
CA LYS A 564 40.03 -26.92 -38.18
C LYS A 564 39.12 -25.73 -38.54
N ASP A 565 37.92 -25.68 -37.97
CA ASP A 565 37.04 -24.50 -37.90
C ASP A 565 37.26 -23.75 -36.58
#